data_AF-A0A0R3N671-F1
#
_entry.id   AF-A0A0R3N671-F1
#
_cell.length_a   1.000
_cell.length_b   1.000
_cell.length_c   1.000
_cell.angle_alpha   90.00
_cell.angle_beta   90.00
_cell.angle_gamma   90.00
#
_symmetry.space_group_name_H-M   'P 1'
#
loop_
_entity.id
_entity.type
_entity.pdbx_description
1 polymer ?
#
loop_
_entity_poly.entity_id
_entity_poly.type
_entity_poly.pdbx_seq_one_letter_code
_entity_poly.pdbx_strand_id
1 'polypeptide(L)'
;MRSRARKNAGYTLLELLVVMGILAVLTAIATPQLMGYFGKAKTQSVQLQIENIGTALELYYMENGTYPSASAGLKALVEAPPEAPRWNGPYLKKAKNLLDPWGRPYQYAISDGQYEVYSLGPTGKAKSASAGAAPGFRGG
;
A
#
# COMPACT_ATOMS: atom_id res chain seq x y z
N MET A 1 55.45 27.20 34.03
CA MET A 1 54.64 26.38 33.09
C MET A 1 53.95 27.33 32.11
N ARG A 2 54.29 27.29 30.81
CA ARG A 2 53.67 28.16 29.79
C ARG A 2 52.50 27.41 29.13
N SER A 3 51.27 27.77 29.50
CA SER A 3 50.05 27.25 28.86
C SER A 3 49.95 27.77 27.43
N ARG A 4 50.07 26.88 26.44
CA ARG A 4 49.72 27.20 25.05
C ARG A 4 48.22 27.40 24.96
N ALA A 5 47.76 28.63 24.74
CA ALA A 5 46.39 28.91 24.38
C ALA A 5 46.07 28.17 23.07
N ARG A 6 45.05 27.31 23.07
CA ARG A 6 44.53 26.70 21.85
C ARG A 6 43.97 27.81 20.97
N LYS A 7 44.53 27.97 19.77
CA LYS A 7 43.92 28.82 18.75
C LYS A 7 42.61 28.15 18.33
N ASN A 8 41.48 28.76 18.71
CA ASN A 8 40.19 28.39 18.14
C ASN A 8 40.23 28.76 16.66
N ALA A 9 40.40 27.77 15.78
CA ALA A 9 40.22 27.95 14.35
C ALA A 9 38.71 28.00 14.09
N GLY A 10 38.16 29.20 13.91
CA GLY A 10 36.79 29.36 13.42
C GLY A 10 36.75 29.13 11.91
N TYR A 11 35.70 28.46 11.44
CA TYR A 11 35.43 28.34 10.01
C TYR A 11 35.15 29.72 9.41
N THR A 12 35.63 29.94 8.19
CA THR A 12 35.34 31.19 7.48
C THR A 12 33.91 31.15 6.92
N LEU A 13 33.29 32.32 6.75
CA LEU A 13 31.96 32.41 6.11
C LEU A 13 31.95 31.81 4.71
N LEU A 14 33.07 31.92 3.99
CA LEU A 14 33.25 31.38 2.65
C LEU A 14 33.20 29.84 2.65
N GLU A 15 33.78 29.19 3.65
CA GLU A 15 33.73 27.73 3.80
C GLU A 15 32.30 27.22 3.96
N LEU A 16 31.50 27.86 4.82
CA LEU A 16 30.10 27.51 4.98
C LEU A 16 29.28 27.80 3.72
N LEU A 17 29.60 28.87 2.99
CA LEU A 17 28.94 29.20 1.72
C LEU A 17 29.20 28.11 0.67
N VAL A 18 30.45 27.68 0.51
CA VAL A 18 30.79 26.61 -0.44
C VAL A 18 30.10 25.30 -0.06
N VAL A 19 30.08 24.93 1.24
CA VAL A 19 29.40 23.73 1.72
C VAL A 19 27.91 23.79 1.43
N MET A 20 27.23 24.91 1.73
CA MET A 20 25.81 25.07 1.43
C MET A 20 25.54 25.04 -0.07
N GLY A 21 26.42 25.62 -0.89
CA GLY A 21 26.34 25.56 -2.35
C GLY A 21 26.39 24.12 -2.87
N ILE A 22 27.35 23.32 -2.39
CA ILE A 22 27.46 21.90 -2.77
C ILE A 22 26.22 21.13 -2.28
N LEU A 23 25.75 21.36 -1.05
CA LEU A 23 24.53 20.73 -0.52
C LEU A 23 23.28 21.08 -1.34
N ALA A 24 23.15 22.33 -1.79
CA ALA A 24 22.04 22.75 -2.65
C ALA A 24 22.04 22.00 -3.99
N VAL A 25 23.21 21.82 -4.62
CA VAL A 25 23.34 21.06 -5.87
C VAL A 25 23.04 19.58 -5.65
N LEU A 26 23.59 18.97 -4.60
CA LEU A 26 23.36 17.55 -4.28
C LEU A 26 21.88 17.26 -3.99
N THR A 27 21.23 18.12 -3.20
CA THR A 27 19.80 17.97 -2.88
C THR A 27 18.91 18.14 -4.10
N ALA A 28 19.22 19.08 -5.01
CA ALA A 28 18.49 19.26 -6.26
C ALA A 28 18.49 17.99 -7.13
N ILE A 29 19.62 17.27 -7.19
CA ILE A 29 19.75 16.04 -7.98
C ILE A 29 19.09 14.84 -7.28
N ALA A 30 19.25 14.70 -5.96
CA ALA A 30 18.76 13.55 -5.21
C ALA A 30 17.23 13.49 -5.07
N THR A 31 16.57 14.65 -4.96
CA THR A 31 15.12 14.75 -4.70
C THR A 31 14.22 14.02 -5.73
N PRO A 32 14.37 14.22 -7.06
CA PRO A 32 13.52 13.55 -8.04
C PRO A 32 13.70 12.02 -8.07
N GLN A 33 14.91 11.52 -7.81
CA GLN A 33 15.17 10.07 -7.79
C GLN A 33 14.46 9.38 -6.63
N LEU A 34 14.44 10.01 -5.45
CA LEU A 34 13.72 9.50 -4.27
C LEU A 34 12.21 9.39 -4.55
N MET A 35 11.61 10.43 -5.14
CA MET A 35 10.19 10.43 -5.52
C MET A 35 9.82 9.24 -6.43
N GLY A 36 10.65 8.97 -7.45
CA GLY A 36 10.45 7.83 -8.35
C GLY A 36 10.55 6.47 -7.65
N TYR A 37 11.48 6.33 -6.70
CA TYR A 37 11.64 5.11 -5.91
C TYR A 37 10.44 4.84 -4.99
N PHE A 38 9.96 5.88 -4.28
CA PHE A 38 8.76 5.77 -3.44
C PHE A 38 7.51 5.40 -4.25
N GLY A 39 7.36 5.92 -5.47
CA GLY A 39 6.25 5.56 -6.36
C GLY A 39 6.26 4.07 -6.74
N LYS A 40 7.44 3.51 -7.08
CA LYS A 40 7.60 2.09 -7.40
C LYS A 40 7.31 1.20 -6.19
N ALA A 41 7.87 1.54 -5.04
CA ALA A 41 7.65 0.80 -3.80
C ALA A 41 6.16 0.77 -3.39
N LYS A 42 5.46 1.91 -3.53
CA LYS A 42 4.01 1.96 -3.31
C LYS A 42 3.25 1.04 -4.27
N THR A 43 3.61 1.05 -5.56
CA THR A 43 2.94 0.20 -6.57
C THR A 43 3.15 -1.29 -6.30
N GLN A 44 4.35 -1.71 -5.91
CA GLN A 44 4.62 -3.09 -5.51
C GLN A 44 3.85 -3.47 -4.23
N SER A 45 3.79 -2.56 -3.25
CA SER A 45 2.99 -2.77 -2.05
C SER A 45 1.51 -2.97 -2.37
N VAL A 46 0.97 -2.24 -3.36
CA VAL A 46 -0.41 -2.45 -3.82
C VAL A 46 -0.63 -3.85 -4.34
N GLN A 47 0.26 -4.37 -5.19
CA GLN A 47 0.14 -5.71 -5.76
C GLN A 47 0.09 -6.77 -4.65
N LEU A 48 1.04 -6.72 -3.71
CA LEU A 48 1.07 -7.63 -2.57
C LEU A 48 -0.19 -7.53 -1.70
N GLN A 49 -0.70 -6.32 -1.47
CA GLN A 49 -1.93 -6.13 -0.70
C GLN A 49 -3.15 -6.70 -1.40
N ILE A 50 -3.26 -6.53 -2.72
CA ILE A 50 -4.35 -7.09 -3.52
C ILE A 50 -4.30 -8.62 -3.53
N GLU A 51 -3.12 -9.22 -3.64
CA GLU A 51 -2.94 -10.67 -3.51
C GLU A 51 -3.41 -11.17 -2.13
N ASN A 52 -3.00 -10.49 -1.06
CA ASN A 52 -3.44 -10.82 0.30
C ASN A 52 -4.96 -10.69 0.48
N ILE A 53 -5.58 -9.66 -0.12
CA ILE A 53 -7.04 -9.51 -0.12
C ILE A 53 -7.71 -10.64 -0.92
N GLY A 54 -7.14 -11.03 -2.07
CA GLY A 54 -7.60 -12.15 -2.88
C GLY A 54 -7.60 -13.46 -2.11
N THR A 55 -6.50 -13.78 -1.41
CA THR A 55 -6.42 -14.97 -0.54
C THR A 55 -7.47 -14.91 0.58
N ALA A 56 -7.70 -13.74 1.18
CA ALA A 56 -8.74 -13.58 2.20
C ALA A 56 -10.16 -13.79 1.64
N LEU A 57 -10.42 -13.36 0.40
CA LEU A 57 -11.69 -13.60 -0.30
C LEU A 57 -11.88 -15.09 -0.61
N GLU A 58 -10.82 -15.79 -1.02
CA GLU A 58 -10.87 -17.24 -1.25
C GLU A 58 -11.19 -17.99 0.04
N LEU A 59 -10.55 -17.64 1.16
CA LEU A 59 -10.86 -18.23 2.47
C LEU A 59 -12.31 -17.96 2.87
N TYR A 60 -12.80 -16.73 2.68
CA TYR A 60 -14.20 -16.39 2.92
C TYR A 60 -15.14 -17.27 2.08
N TYR A 61 -14.82 -17.48 0.80
CA TYR A 61 -15.60 -18.33 -0.11
C TYR A 61 -15.57 -19.81 0.33
N MET A 62 -14.43 -20.32 0.77
CA MET A 62 -14.33 -21.71 1.25
C MET A 62 -15.22 -21.99 2.46
N GLU A 63 -15.41 -21.02 3.34
CA GLU A 63 -16.23 -21.18 4.55
C GLU A 63 -17.72 -20.85 4.32
N ASN A 64 -18.01 -19.80 3.55
CA ASN A 64 -19.37 -19.30 3.35
C ASN A 64 -20.02 -19.75 2.03
N GLY A 65 -19.24 -20.36 1.14
CA GLY A 65 -19.68 -20.84 -0.18
C GLY A 65 -19.96 -19.74 -1.21
N THR A 66 -19.79 -18.48 -0.84
CA THR A 66 -20.04 -17.30 -1.68
C THR A 66 -19.02 -16.22 -1.34
N TYR A 67 -18.75 -15.31 -2.27
CA TYR A 67 -17.98 -14.10 -1.99
C TYR A 67 -18.88 -13.04 -1.32
N PRO A 68 -18.31 -12.04 -0.62
CA PRO A 68 -19.08 -10.96 -0.02
C PRO A 68 -19.99 -10.26 -1.02
N SER A 69 -21.18 -9.84 -0.57
CA SER A 69 -22.08 -9.03 -1.39
C SER A 69 -21.44 -7.68 -1.75
N ALA A 70 -21.94 -7.00 -2.79
CA ALA A 70 -21.50 -5.64 -3.10
C ALA A 70 -21.74 -4.67 -1.92
N SER A 71 -22.77 -4.92 -1.10
CA SER A 71 -23.08 -4.13 0.10
C SER A 71 -22.11 -4.35 1.25
N ALA A 72 -21.69 -5.59 1.52
CA ALA A 72 -20.72 -5.86 2.58
C ALA A 72 -19.28 -5.59 2.12
N GLY A 73 -18.99 -5.88 0.86
CA GLY A 73 -17.71 -5.64 0.21
C GLY A 73 -16.51 -6.22 0.98
N LEU A 74 -15.37 -5.55 0.90
CA LEU A 74 -14.15 -5.99 1.60
C LEU A 74 -14.25 -5.89 3.13
N LYS A 75 -15.25 -5.17 3.66
CA LYS A 75 -15.44 -5.06 5.11
C LYS A 75 -15.79 -6.41 5.74
N ALA A 76 -16.46 -7.28 4.99
CA ALA A 76 -16.75 -8.67 5.35
C ALA A 76 -15.49 -9.50 5.70
N LEU A 77 -14.32 -9.06 5.23
CA LEU A 77 -13.05 -9.74 5.52
C LEU A 77 -12.52 -9.44 6.94
N VAL A 78 -13.04 -8.42 7.60
CA VAL A 78 -12.59 -7.95 8.91
C VAL A 78 -13.69 -8.07 9.96
N GLU A 79 -14.93 -7.82 9.58
CA GLU A 79 -16.10 -7.90 10.45
C GLU A 79 -17.11 -8.89 9.87
N ALA A 80 -17.77 -9.66 10.73
CA ALA A 80 -18.79 -10.62 10.35
C ALA A 80 -20.00 -9.89 9.71
N PRO A 81 -20.33 -10.17 8.43
CA PRO A 81 -21.50 -9.59 7.81
C PRO A 81 -22.76 -10.42 8.14
N PRO A 82 -23.97 -9.82 8.18
CA PRO A 82 -25.21 -10.54 8.49
C PRO A 82 -25.52 -11.70 7.53
N GLU A 83 -25.06 -11.62 6.28
CA GLU A 83 -25.26 -12.65 5.25
C GLU A 83 -24.36 -13.89 5.41
N ALA A 84 -23.39 -13.88 6.32
CA ALA A 84 -22.41 -14.95 6.49
C ALA A 84 -22.53 -15.66 7.84
N PRO A 85 -23.52 -16.56 8.01
CA PRO A 85 -23.73 -17.27 9.28
C PRO A 85 -22.59 -18.23 9.64
N ARG A 86 -21.73 -18.59 8.69
CA ARG A 86 -20.55 -19.45 8.88
C ARG A 86 -19.24 -18.66 8.96
N TRP A 87 -19.32 -17.34 9.12
CA TRP A 87 -18.14 -16.49 9.21
C TRP A 87 -17.27 -16.92 10.40
N ASN A 88 -16.01 -17.24 10.11
CA ASN A 88 -15.00 -17.65 11.09
C ASN A 88 -13.74 -16.78 10.96
N GLY A 89 -13.92 -15.55 10.48
CA GLY A 89 -12.87 -14.56 10.36
C GLY A 89 -12.37 -14.02 11.72
N PRO A 90 -11.57 -12.95 11.72
CA PRO A 90 -11.27 -12.08 10.58
C PRO A 90 -10.26 -12.69 9.61
N TYR A 91 -10.60 -12.66 8.31
CA TYR A 91 -9.72 -13.12 7.22
C TYR A 91 -8.58 -12.12 6.92
N LEU A 92 -8.75 -10.86 7.32
CA LEU A 92 -7.70 -9.85 7.32
C LEU A 92 -7.45 -9.31 8.73
N LYS A 93 -6.19 -9.34 9.15
CA LYS A 93 -5.78 -8.99 10.52
C LYS A 93 -6.13 -7.56 10.94
N LYS A 94 -6.22 -6.60 10.00
CA LYS A 94 -6.43 -5.18 10.30
C LYS A 94 -7.22 -4.51 9.18
N ALA A 95 -8.24 -3.72 9.55
CA ALA A 95 -9.01 -2.88 8.61
C ALA A 95 -8.15 -1.93 7.79
N LYS A 96 -7.03 -1.46 8.35
CA LYS A 96 -6.06 -0.61 7.63
C LYS A 96 -5.47 -1.27 6.38
N ASN A 97 -5.48 -2.60 6.28
CA ASN A 97 -5.01 -3.33 5.12
C ASN A 97 -5.99 -3.25 3.94
N LEU A 98 -7.16 -2.64 4.15
CA LEU A 98 -8.12 -2.28 3.11
C LEU A 98 -7.86 -0.88 2.54
N LEU A 99 -6.79 -0.20 2.98
CA LEU A 99 -6.36 1.07 2.44
C LEU A 99 -5.08 0.89 1.63
N ASP A 100 -5.06 1.47 0.44
CA ASP A 100 -3.88 1.52 -0.41
C ASP A 100 -2.78 2.45 0.16
N PRO A 101 -1.56 2.45 -0.40
CA PRO A 101 -0.47 3.30 0.09
C PRO A 101 -0.68 4.81 -0.06
N TRP A 102 -1.77 5.25 -0.69
CA TRP A 102 -2.20 6.65 -0.76
C TRP A 102 -3.35 6.95 0.20
N GLY A 103 -3.73 5.98 1.05
CA GLY A 103 -4.76 6.12 2.08
C GLY A 103 -6.18 5.97 1.55
N ARG A 104 -6.36 5.47 0.33
CA ARG A 104 -7.69 5.29 -0.27
C ARG A 104 -8.17 3.85 -0.06
N PRO A 105 -9.47 3.62 0.13
CA PRO A 105 -9.97 2.25 0.22
C PRO A 105 -9.77 1.51 -1.11
N TYR A 106 -9.42 0.23 -1.02
CA TYR A 106 -9.50 -0.68 -2.16
C TYR A 106 -10.93 -0.79 -2.66
N GLN A 107 -11.07 -0.86 -3.97
CA GLN A 107 -12.35 -1.05 -4.62
C GLN A 107 -12.62 -2.53 -4.83
N TYR A 108 -13.87 -2.91 -4.66
CA TYR A 108 -14.37 -4.26 -4.82
C TYR A 108 -15.59 -4.25 -5.71
N ALA A 109 -15.56 -5.08 -6.74
CA ALA A 109 -16.70 -5.34 -7.59
C ALA A 109 -16.94 -6.84 -7.64
N ILE A 110 -18.22 -7.24 -7.68
CA ILE A 110 -18.63 -8.61 -7.86
C ILE A 110 -19.70 -8.68 -8.94
N SER A 111 -19.51 -9.60 -9.89
CA SER A 111 -20.43 -9.87 -10.99
C SER A 111 -20.37 -11.35 -11.33
N ASP A 112 -21.53 -12.02 -11.35
CA ASP A 112 -21.67 -13.43 -11.76
C ASP A 112 -20.69 -14.40 -11.07
N GLY A 113 -20.51 -14.23 -9.75
CA GLY A 113 -19.60 -15.06 -8.94
C GLY A 113 -18.11 -14.77 -9.15
N GLN A 114 -17.76 -13.82 -10.02
CA GLN A 114 -16.39 -13.32 -10.16
C GLN A 114 -16.23 -12.01 -9.39
N TYR A 115 -15.11 -11.89 -8.69
CA TYR A 115 -14.74 -10.66 -8.00
C TYR A 115 -13.57 -9.96 -8.70
N GLU A 116 -13.51 -8.65 -8.52
CA GLU A 116 -12.38 -7.83 -8.89
C GLU A 116 -12.00 -6.92 -7.72
N VAL A 117 -10.71 -6.88 -7.38
CA VAL A 117 -10.15 -5.94 -6.41
C VAL A 117 -9.10 -5.07 -7.08
N TYR A 118 -9.21 -3.75 -6.91
CA TYR A 118 -8.25 -2.80 -7.49
C TYR A 118 -8.06 -1.54 -6.62
N SER A 119 -6.95 -0.82 -6.86
CA SER A 119 -6.67 0.49 -6.26
C SER A 119 -6.88 1.60 -7.28
N LEU A 120 -7.27 2.79 -6.80
CA LEU A 120 -7.39 4.01 -7.61
C LEU A 120 -6.05 4.76 -7.75
N GLY A 121 -5.00 4.28 -7.06
CA GLY A 121 -3.66 4.83 -7.17
C GLY A 121 -3.51 6.30 -6.70
N PRO A 122 -2.41 6.95 -7.09
CA PRO A 122 -2.11 8.33 -6.69
C PRO A 122 -3.12 9.35 -7.25
N THR A 123 -3.63 9.08 -8.45
CA THR A 123 -4.51 10.00 -9.19
C THR A 123 -5.98 9.86 -8.80
N GLY A 124 -6.36 8.81 -8.07
CA GLY A 124 -7.75 8.52 -7.76
C GLY A 124 -8.55 8.01 -8.97
N LYS A 125 -7.89 7.71 -10.10
CA LYS A 125 -8.50 7.10 -11.29
C LYS A 125 -8.08 5.64 -11.34
N ALA A 126 -9.03 4.75 -11.63
CA ALA A 126 -8.78 3.31 -11.68
C ALA A 126 -7.52 2.98 -12.51
N LYS A 127 -6.54 2.33 -11.88
CA LYS A 127 -5.38 1.74 -12.56
C LYS A 127 -5.20 0.35 -11.99
N SER A 128 -5.67 -0.66 -12.72
CA SER A 128 -5.78 -2.02 -12.21
C SER A 128 -4.40 -2.66 -12.01
N ALA A 129 -4.13 -3.06 -10.77
CA ALA A 129 -3.63 -4.40 -10.52
C ALA A 129 -4.89 -5.15 -10.07
N SER A 130 -5.42 -6.03 -10.90
CA SER A 130 -6.61 -6.81 -10.59
C SER A 130 -6.19 -8.19 -10.10
N ALA A 131 -6.65 -8.60 -8.92
CA ALA A 131 -6.82 -10.03 -8.65
C ALA A 131 -8.27 -10.37 -9.04
N GLY A 132 -8.46 -11.32 -9.95
CA GLY A 132 -9.79 -11.73 -10.36
C GLY A 132 -9.84 -12.82 -11.42
N ALA A 133 -9.91 -14.08 -10.97
CA ALA A 133 -10.64 -15.17 -11.62
C ALA A 133 -10.93 -16.25 -10.57
N ALA A 134 -12.20 -16.61 -10.38
CA ALA A 134 -12.55 -17.81 -9.62
C ALA A 134 -12.03 -19.06 -10.35
N PRO A 135 -11.42 -20.05 -9.69
CA PRO A 135 -11.18 -21.34 -10.32
C PRO A 135 -12.53 -21.98 -10.62
N GLY A 136 -12.94 -21.94 -11.89
CA GLY A 136 -14.12 -22.61 -12.38
C GLY A 136 -13.95 -24.11 -12.29
N PHE A 137 -14.37 -24.72 -11.17
CA PHE A 137 -14.61 -26.16 -11.11
C PHE A 137 -16.02 -26.44 -11.65
N ARG A 138 -16.13 -26.51 -12.98
CA ARG A 138 -17.33 -27.04 -13.65
C ARG A 138 -17.26 -28.56 -13.55
N GLY A 139 -17.73 -29.11 -12.43
CA GLY A 139 -17.94 -30.54 -12.27
C GLY A 139 -19.12 -31.00 -13.12
N GLY A 140 -18.84 -31.94 -14.03
CA GLY A 140 -19.82 -32.88 -14.58
C GLY A 140 -19.58 -34.25 -13.96
#